data_AF-A0A183V6I5-F1
#
_entry.id   AF-A0A183V6I5-F1
#
_cell.length_a   1.000
_cell.length_b   1.000
_cell.length_c   1.000
_cell.angle_alpha   90.00
_cell.angle_beta   90.00
_cell.angle_gamma   90.00
#
_symmetry.space_group_name_H-M   'P 1'
#
loop_
_entity.id
_entity.type
_entity.pdbx_description
1 polymer ?
#
loop_
_entity_poly.entity_id
_entity_poly.type
_entity_poly.pdbx_seq_one_letter_code
_entity_poly.pdbx_strand_id
1 'polypeptide(L)'
;MTYLLHSIAEHAITSITQLFNYFFYSVHSFFSCDGKDFGIQFCSSKLRAVLYAIRDELIYSHESSPTDHRLRLYPCSLSSIVQLNYPDQIFALSERIVAVESLVFLAKQLDVIRPVIESLINPNQQLTTLNQFYSQTLPVISDVRDCVYGCVASRALNYSQLISAVSSTRWDISELQSQHSAYVDFLLQDMQNFGKRLERISETIPISKGVSTIIWDSIIHCSFKALVQGYSESGKRCTGEGRALMQLDLQQLIGKLEQIVDIRPIPHKAFVENYIKAYYLPEGSLEQWIQQHSVIGAVFGRMKLTEIAEFLSCFLHEDVPEYSIRNT
;
A
#
# COMPACT_ATOMS: atom_id res chain seq x y z
N MET A 1 -53.37 -12.99 22.60
CA MET A 1 -53.59 -12.36 21.27
C MET A 1 -52.41 -11.44 20.97
N THR A 2 -51.36 -11.97 20.35
CA THR A 2 -50.15 -11.21 19.93
C THR A 2 -49.72 -11.67 18.52
N TYR A 3 -50.70 -11.95 17.65
CA TYR A 3 -50.49 -12.35 16.26
C TYR A 3 -50.98 -11.27 15.28
N LEU A 4 -50.59 -9.99 15.50
CA LEU A 4 -51.15 -8.90 14.69
C LEU A 4 -50.13 -7.90 14.11
N LEU A 5 -48.83 -8.16 14.27
CA LEU A 5 -47.80 -7.39 13.56
C LEU A 5 -47.09 -8.32 12.58
N HIS A 6 -47.17 -7.96 11.29
CA HIS A 6 -46.36 -8.61 10.26
C HIS A 6 -44.88 -8.31 10.55
N SER A 7 -44.03 -9.35 10.50
CA SER A 7 -42.59 -9.16 10.69
C SER A 7 -42.04 -8.27 9.58
N ILE A 8 -41.34 -7.20 9.95
CA ILE A 8 -40.59 -6.35 9.02
C ILE A 8 -39.10 -6.70 9.00
N ALA A 9 -38.71 -7.79 9.65
CA ALA A 9 -37.30 -8.17 9.80
C ALA A 9 -36.59 -8.30 8.45
N GLU A 10 -37.24 -8.93 7.48
CA GLU A 10 -36.73 -9.07 6.12
C GLU A 10 -36.42 -7.72 5.47
N HIS A 11 -37.34 -6.75 5.51
CA HIS A 11 -37.08 -5.40 4.98
C HIS A 11 -35.97 -4.69 5.75
N ALA A 12 -35.99 -4.75 7.08
CA ALA A 12 -35.00 -4.10 7.93
C ALA A 12 -33.57 -4.63 7.66
N ILE A 13 -33.41 -5.94 7.50
CA ILE A 13 -32.10 -6.57 7.26
C ILE A 13 -31.54 -6.18 5.89
N THR A 14 -32.40 -6.13 4.87
CA THR A 14 -32.01 -5.62 3.55
C THR A 14 -31.56 -4.16 3.65
N SER A 15 -32.33 -3.30 4.32
CA SER A 15 -31.96 -1.89 4.49
C SER A 15 -30.66 -1.70 5.29
N ILE A 16 -30.43 -2.50 6.34
CA ILE A 16 -29.17 -2.48 7.11
C ILE A 16 -27.98 -2.87 6.22
N THR A 17 -28.13 -3.93 5.43
CA THR A 17 -27.09 -4.39 4.51
C THR A 17 -26.77 -3.34 3.45
N GLN A 18 -27.82 -2.74 2.86
CA GLN A 18 -27.67 -1.69 1.86
C GLN A 18 -27.03 -0.43 2.44
N LEU A 19 -27.44 0.00 3.64
CA LEU A 19 -26.85 1.16 4.32
C LEU A 19 -25.38 0.93 4.65
N PHE A 20 -25.03 -0.27 5.13
CA PHE A 20 -23.65 -0.65 5.38
C PHE A 20 -22.82 -0.62 4.09
N ASN A 21 -23.31 -1.23 3.02
CA ASN A 21 -22.63 -1.24 1.71
C ASN A 21 -22.46 0.18 1.14
N TYR A 22 -23.47 1.03 1.30
CA TYR A 22 -23.41 2.42 0.89
C TYR A 22 -22.35 3.20 1.68
N PHE A 23 -22.28 3.02 3.00
CA PHE A 23 -21.26 3.62 3.85
C PHE A 23 -19.85 3.11 3.49
N PHE A 24 -19.69 1.79 3.34
CA PHE A 24 -18.46 1.15 2.90
C PHE A 24 -17.95 1.73 1.57
N TYR A 25 -18.81 1.76 0.55
CA TYR A 25 -18.46 2.31 -0.75
C TYR A 25 -18.05 3.78 -0.65
N SER A 26 -18.79 4.57 0.12
CA SER A 26 -18.50 6.00 0.31
C SER A 26 -17.14 6.23 0.98
N VAL A 27 -16.82 5.49 2.04
CA VAL A 27 -15.51 5.58 2.74
C VAL A 27 -14.38 5.28 1.77
N HIS A 28 -14.47 4.18 1.01
CA HIS A 28 -13.46 3.85 0.02
C HIS A 28 -13.35 4.91 -1.09
N SER A 29 -14.48 5.36 -1.63
CA SER A 29 -14.51 6.35 -2.72
C SER A 29 -13.84 7.67 -2.33
N PHE A 30 -14.05 8.13 -1.09
CA PHE A 30 -13.47 9.37 -0.58
C PHE A 30 -11.99 9.26 -0.27
N PHE A 31 -11.55 8.13 0.28
CA PHE A 31 -10.26 8.05 0.97
C PHE A 31 -9.25 7.09 0.33
N SER A 32 -9.55 6.51 -0.84
CA SER A 32 -8.64 5.57 -1.52
C SER A 32 -8.22 6.00 -2.94
N CYS A 33 -8.65 7.18 -3.41
CA CYS A 33 -8.52 7.57 -4.81
C CYS A 33 -7.44 8.63 -5.08
N ASP A 34 -6.84 9.20 -4.03
CA ASP A 34 -5.96 10.37 -4.12
C ASP A 34 -4.50 10.05 -3.80
N GLY A 35 -4.11 8.78 -3.81
CA GLY A 35 -2.72 8.35 -3.69
C GLY A 35 -1.89 8.67 -4.94
N LYS A 36 -0.56 8.67 -4.79
CA LYS A 36 0.38 8.70 -5.91
C LYS A 36 0.63 7.28 -6.43
N ASP A 37 0.74 7.13 -7.74
CA ASP A 37 1.03 5.83 -8.36
C ASP A 37 2.52 5.47 -8.26
N PHE A 38 2.86 4.63 -7.28
CA PHE A 38 4.18 4.01 -7.10
C PHE A 38 4.27 2.60 -7.71
N GLY A 39 3.28 2.19 -8.52
CA GLY A 39 3.14 0.78 -8.93
C GLY A 39 2.92 -0.16 -7.74
N ILE A 40 2.32 0.35 -6.65
CA ILE A 40 1.92 -0.42 -5.48
C ILE A 40 0.41 -0.60 -5.53
N GLN A 41 -0.04 -1.85 -5.61
CA GLN A 41 -1.46 -2.19 -5.55
C GLN A 41 -1.87 -2.39 -4.08
N PHE A 42 -2.28 -1.30 -3.41
CA PHE A 42 -2.74 -1.37 -2.02
C PHE A 42 -4.08 -2.10 -1.85
N CYS A 43 -4.97 -1.97 -2.83
CA CYS A 43 -6.29 -2.59 -2.76
C CYS A 43 -6.30 -4.01 -3.34
N SER A 44 -6.76 -4.98 -2.54
CA SER A 44 -6.91 -6.36 -2.98
C SER A 44 -7.90 -6.48 -4.14
N SER A 45 -7.67 -7.44 -5.03
CA SER A 45 -8.58 -7.71 -6.16
C SER A 45 -9.97 -8.11 -5.67
N LYS A 46 -10.04 -8.84 -4.55
CA LYS A 46 -11.29 -9.23 -3.90
C LYS A 46 -12.07 -8.01 -3.39
N LEU A 47 -11.42 -7.09 -2.69
CA LEU A 47 -12.02 -5.83 -2.25
C LEU A 47 -12.58 -5.02 -3.44
N ARG A 48 -11.80 -4.90 -4.51
CA ARG A 48 -12.23 -4.19 -5.72
C ARG A 48 -13.45 -4.82 -6.37
N ALA A 49 -13.52 -6.15 -6.44
CA ALA A 49 -14.67 -6.86 -6.98
C ALA A 49 -15.94 -6.60 -6.16
N VAL A 50 -15.83 -6.63 -4.82
CA VAL A 50 -16.96 -6.31 -3.92
C VAL A 50 -17.42 -4.87 -4.09
N LEU A 51 -16.50 -3.90 -4.13
CA LEU A 51 -16.83 -2.49 -4.35
C LEU A 51 -17.48 -2.23 -5.71
N TYR A 52 -17.04 -2.95 -6.75
CA TYR A 52 -17.67 -2.89 -8.07
C TYR A 52 -19.11 -3.42 -8.03
N ALA A 53 -19.34 -4.56 -7.39
CA ALA A 53 -20.69 -5.12 -7.22
C ALA A 53 -21.60 -4.15 -6.44
N ILE A 54 -21.12 -3.58 -5.33
CA ILE A 54 -21.85 -2.58 -4.55
C ILE A 54 -22.21 -1.37 -5.40
N ARG A 55 -21.26 -0.86 -6.20
CA ARG A 55 -21.50 0.28 -7.10
C ARG A 55 -22.60 -0.03 -8.11
N ASP A 56 -22.51 -1.18 -8.79
CA ASP A 56 -23.46 -1.56 -9.84
C ASP A 56 -24.89 -1.79 -9.29
N GLU A 57 -24.97 -2.36 -8.09
CA GLU A 57 -26.23 -2.66 -7.43
C GLU A 57 -26.88 -1.41 -6.79
N LEU A 58 -26.11 -0.62 -6.04
CA LEU A 58 -26.65 0.39 -5.12
C LEU A 58 -26.45 1.84 -5.54
N ILE A 59 -25.55 2.14 -6.48
CA ILE A 59 -25.17 3.53 -6.78
C ILE A 59 -25.68 3.95 -8.17
N TYR A 60 -26.34 5.10 -8.26
CA TYR A 60 -26.72 5.66 -9.57
C TYR A 60 -25.48 5.98 -10.41
N SER A 61 -25.48 5.50 -11.66
CA SER A 61 -24.56 6.00 -12.70
C SER A 61 -25.24 7.15 -13.46
N HIS A 62 -24.44 8.11 -13.94
CA HIS A 62 -24.93 9.22 -14.78
C HIS A 62 -25.66 8.75 -16.05
N GLU A 63 -25.53 7.48 -16.44
CA GLU A 63 -26.15 6.88 -17.62
C GLU A 63 -27.45 6.10 -17.32
N SER A 64 -27.80 5.91 -16.05
CA SER A 64 -28.99 5.15 -15.65
C SER A 64 -30.22 6.06 -15.52
N SER A 65 -31.28 5.76 -16.25
CA SER A 65 -32.56 6.47 -16.13
C SER A 65 -33.22 6.12 -14.78
N PRO A 66 -33.82 7.09 -14.07
CA PRO A 66 -34.47 6.86 -12.77
C PRO A 66 -35.78 6.03 -12.85
N THR A 67 -36.05 5.41 -13.99
CA THR A 67 -37.23 4.56 -14.25
C THR A 67 -37.03 3.11 -13.81
N ASP A 68 -35.83 2.71 -13.42
CA ASP A 68 -35.59 1.37 -12.87
C ASP A 68 -36.25 1.27 -11.49
N HIS A 69 -37.11 0.28 -11.27
CA HIS A 69 -37.82 0.06 -9.99
C HIS A 69 -36.89 -0.37 -8.84
N ARG A 70 -35.57 -0.30 -9.05
CA ARG A 70 -34.52 -0.60 -8.08
C ARG A 70 -34.16 0.66 -7.30
N LEU A 71 -34.23 0.57 -5.97
CA LEU A 71 -33.78 1.61 -5.04
C LEU A 71 -32.25 1.79 -5.14
N ARG A 72 -31.81 2.64 -6.05
CA ARG A 72 -30.41 3.12 -6.13
C ARG A 72 -30.27 4.43 -5.35
N LEU A 73 -29.06 4.68 -4.86
CA LEU A 73 -28.71 5.85 -4.08
C LEU A 73 -27.76 6.74 -4.88
N TYR A 74 -27.91 8.05 -4.74
CA TYR A 74 -26.95 8.99 -5.31
C TYR A 74 -25.62 8.88 -4.55
N PRO A 75 -24.46 9.06 -5.21
CA PRO A 75 -23.18 9.10 -4.51
C PRO A 75 -23.15 10.21 -3.45
N CYS A 76 -22.63 9.91 -2.26
CA CYS A 76 -22.30 10.94 -1.27
C CYS A 76 -21.20 11.87 -1.79
N SER A 77 -21.18 13.11 -1.30
CA SER A 77 -20.09 14.07 -1.51
C SER A 77 -19.29 14.27 -0.22
N LEU A 78 -17.97 14.34 -0.34
CA LEU A 78 -17.10 14.62 0.81
C LEU A 78 -17.27 16.09 1.23
N SER A 79 -17.36 16.33 2.54
CA SER A 79 -17.44 17.69 3.09
C SER A 79 -16.17 18.48 2.75
N SER A 80 -16.34 19.75 2.36
CA SER A 80 -15.23 20.67 2.06
C SER A 80 -14.33 20.99 3.26
N ILE A 81 -14.77 20.66 4.48
CA ILE A 81 -13.94 20.76 5.69
C ILE A 81 -12.78 19.76 5.65
N VAL A 82 -12.94 18.61 4.99
CA VAL A 82 -11.93 17.55 4.95
C VAL A 82 -10.85 17.90 3.91
N GLN A 83 -9.63 18.16 4.37
CA GLN A 83 -8.52 18.64 3.54
C GLN A 83 -7.59 17.48 3.10
N LEU A 84 -7.97 16.76 2.06
CA LEU A 84 -7.20 15.61 1.54
C LEU A 84 -5.83 15.99 0.94
N ASN A 85 -5.60 17.27 0.64
CA ASN A 85 -4.40 17.74 -0.05
C ASN A 85 -3.43 18.55 0.82
N TYR A 86 -3.65 18.57 2.14
CA TYR A 86 -2.86 19.38 3.05
C TYR A 86 -1.80 18.53 3.81
N PRO A 87 -0.49 18.68 3.51
CA PRO A 87 0.55 17.84 4.09
C PRO A 87 0.72 17.99 5.60
N ASP A 88 0.46 19.19 6.13
CA ASP A 88 0.62 19.48 7.57
C ASP A 88 -0.35 18.67 8.44
N GLN A 89 -1.52 18.34 7.89
CA GLN A 89 -2.52 17.45 8.50
C GLN A 89 -2.42 16.00 8.01
N ILE A 90 -1.28 15.63 7.42
CA ILE A 90 -1.03 14.30 6.87
C ILE A 90 -2.16 13.83 5.93
N PHE A 91 -2.65 14.74 5.07
CA PHE A 91 -3.68 14.41 4.06
C PHE A 91 -5.00 13.89 4.68
N ALA A 92 -5.43 14.52 5.78
CA ALA A 92 -6.63 14.17 6.56
C ALA A 92 -6.55 12.75 7.17
N LEU A 93 -5.37 12.35 7.67
CA LEU A 93 -5.18 11.02 8.24
C LEU A 93 -6.09 10.75 9.44
N SER A 94 -6.41 11.76 10.26
CA SER A 94 -7.36 11.63 11.37
C SER A 94 -8.74 11.18 10.89
N GLU A 95 -9.30 11.88 9.90
CA GLU A 95 -10.61 11.62 9.33
C GLU A 95 -10.64 10.26 8.63
N ARG A 96 -9.55 9.91 7.93
CA ARG A 96 -9.36 8.58 7.32
C ARG A 96 -9.39 7.47 8.36
N ILE A 97 -8.63 7.60 9.46
CA ILE A 97 -8.60 6.60 10.53
C ILE A 97 -10.00 6.45 11.14
N VAL A 98 -10.66 7.57 11.48
CA VAL A 98 -12.00 7.53 12.07
C VAL A 98 -12.99 6.85 11.12
N ALA A 99 -12.97 7.19 9.83
CA ALA A 99 -13.86 6.60 8.83
C ALA A 99 -13.65 5.08 8.68
N VAL A 100 -12.40 4.65 8.52
CA VAL A 100 -12.05 3.24 8.32
C VAL A 100 -12.31 2.42 9.57
N GLU A 101 -11.90 2.89 10.75
CA GLU A 101 -12.12 2.14 12.00
C GLU A 101 -13.61 2.11 12.39
N SER A 102 -14.39 3.14 12.07
CA SER A 102 -15.86 3.10 12.21
C SER A 102 -16.47 2.02 11.33
N LEU A 103 -16.04 1.93 10.07
CA LEU A 103 -16.49 0.90 9.14
C LEU A 103 -16.13 -0.51 9.63
N VAL A 104 -14.90 -0.72 10.08
CA VAL A 104 -14.47 -2.03 10.61
C VAL A 104 -15.19 -2.37 11.91
N PHE A 105 -15.46 -1.38 12.77
CA PHE A 105 -16.26 -1.60 13.96
C PHE A 105 -17.68 -2.05 13.61
N LEU A 106 -18.35 -1.37 12.68
CA LEU A 106 -19.70 -1.75 12.22
C LEU A 106 -19.71 -3.17 11.63
N ALA A 107 -18.70 -3.53 10.84
CA ALA A 107 -18.56 -4.87 10.31
C ALA A 107 -18.49 -5.93 11.41
N LYS A 108 -17.70 -5.68 12.46
CA LYS A 108 -17.62 -6.58 13.62
C LYS A 108 -18.95 -6.68 14.37
N GLN A 109 -19.67 -5.56 14.53
CA GLN A 109 -20.98 -5.60 15.20
C GLN A 109 -21.99 -6.42 14.39
N LEU A 110 -22.00 -6.27 13.06
CA LEU A 110 -22.85 -7.08 12.18
C LEU A 110 -22.52 -8.58 12.28
N ASP A 111 -21.24 -8.94 12.34
CA ASP A 111 -20.83 -10.33 12.53
C ASP A 111 -21.25 -10.90 13.89
N VAL A 112 -21.13 -10.12 14.97
CA VAL A 112 -21.58 -10.51 16.32
C VAL A 112 -23.09 -10.78 16.37
N ILE A 113 -23.90 -9.94 15.73
CA ILE A 113 -25.36 -10.10 15.74
C ILE A 113 -25.87 -11.09 14.68
N ARG A 114 -24.98 -11.69 13.88
CA ARG A 114 -25.34 -12.62 12.81
C ARG A 114 -26.30 -13.73 13.23
N PRO A 115 -26.11 -14.45 14.37
CA PRO A 115 -27.04 -15.51 14.77
C PRO A 115 -28.46 -15.00 15.05
N VAL A 116 -28.57 -13.77 15.57
CA VAL A 116 -29.86 -13.11 15.80
C VAL A 116 -30.51 -12.78 14.47
N ILE A 117 -29.75 -12.19 13.54
CA ILE A 117 -30.25 -11.86 12.19
C ILE A 117 -30.73 -13.12 11.47
N GLU A 118 -29.95 -14.20 11.50
CA GLU A 118 -30.32 -15.48 10.86
C GLU A 118 -31.59 -16.10 11.47
N SER A 119 -31.79 -15.96 12.79
CA SER A 119 -33.00 -16.46 13.47
C SER A 119 -34.29 -15.71 13.10
N LEU A 120 -34.17 -14.50 12.55
CA LEU A 120 -35.30 -13.64 12.21
C LEU A 120 -35.76 -13.79 10.74
N ILE A 121 -35.01 -14.52 9.91
CA ILE A 121 -35.30 -14.69 8.48
C ILE A 121 -35.84 -16.10 8.23
N ASN A 122 -36.87 -16.19 7.38
CA ASN A 122 -37.36 -17.47 6.88
C ASN A 122 -36.36 -18.07 5.87
N PRO A 123 -36.13 -19.39 5.86
CA PRO A 123 -35.19 -20.02 4.93
C PRO A 123 -35.67 -19.94 3.47
N ASN A 124 -35.39 -18.80 2.82
CA ASN A 124 -35.78 -18.38 1.46
C ASN A 124 -34.58 -17.73 0.74
N GLN A 125 -34.80 -17.15 -0.45
CA GLN A 125 -33.79 -16.43 -1.25
C GLN A 125 -33.00 -15.36 -0.48
N GLN A 126 -33.63 -14.76 0.54
CA GLN A 126 -33.01 -13.74 1.37
C GLN A 126 -31.91 -14.28 2.29
N LEU A 127 -32.03 -15.52 2.74
CA LEU A 127 -30.98 -16.19 3.51
C LEU A 127 -29.72 -16.39 2.64
N THR A 128 -29.90 -16.69 1.35
CA THR A 128 -28.77 -16.77 0.39
C THR A 128 -28.08 -15.42 0.24
N THR A 129 -28.84 -14.33 0.10
CA THR A 129 -28.29 -12.97 -0.03
C THR A 129 -27.54 -12.55 1.24
N LEU A 130 -28.10 -12.85 2.41
CA LEU A 130 -27.44 -12.62 3.69
C LEU A 130 -26.14 -13.43 3.83
N ASN A 131 -26.17 -14.71 3.46
CA ASN A 131 -24.98 -15.55 3.47
C ASN A 131 -23.89 -15.03 2.53
N GLN A 132 -24.24 -14.49 1.37
CA GLN A 132 -23.30 -13.83 0.46
C GLN A 132 -22.68 -12.58 1.11
N PHE A 133 -23.48 -11.75 1.79
CA PHE A 133 -22.98 -10.59 2.53
C PHE A 133 -21.92 -10.99 3.58
N TYR A 134 -22.21 -11.97 4.43
CA TYR A 134 -21.28 -12.45 5.46
C TYR A 134 -20.05 -13.19 4.90
N SER A 135 -20.17 -13.89 3.77
CA SER A 135 -19.08 -14.69 3.21
C SER A 135 -18.19 -13.93 2.21
N GLN A 136 -18.72 -12.90 1.55
CA GLN A 136 -18.03 -12.19 0.48
C GLN A 136 -17.72 -10.73 0.84
N THR A 137 -18.67 -10.02 1.46
CA THR A 137 -18.55 -8.57 1.70
C THR A 137 -17.88 -8.25 3.03
N LEU A 138 -18.41 -8.77 4.14
CA LEU A 138 -17.85 -8.49 5.48
C LEU A 138 -16.36 -8.87 5.62
N PRO A 139 -15.88 -10.00 5.07
CA PRO A 139 -14.48 -10.40 5.24
C PRO A 139 -13.45 -9.49 4.58
N VAL A 140 -13.85 -8.65 3.61
CA VAL A 140 -12.91 -7.73 2.92
C VAL A 140 -12.84 -6.35 3.55
N ILE A 141 -13.62 -6.08 4.60
CA ILE A 141 -13.71 -4.74 5.18
C ILE A 141 -12.39 -4.29 5.81
N SER A 142 -11.62 -5.22 6.39
CA SER A 142 -10.30 -4.91 6.94
C SER A 142 -9.31 -4.44 5.87
N ASP A 143 -9.42 -4.94 4.64
CA ASP A 143 -8.53 -4.61 3.51
C ASP A 143 -8.63 -3.14 3.10
N VAL A 144 -9.71 -2.44 3.50
CA VAL A 144 -9.87 -0.99 3.27
C VAL A 144 -8.77 -0.19 3.95
N ARG A 145 -8.23 -0.68 5.07
CA ARG A 145 -7.08 -0.05 5.74
C ARG A 145 -5.91 0.12 4.80
N ASP A 146 -5.55 -0.94 4.06
CA ASP A 146 -4.40 -0.93 3.17
C ASP A 146 -4.60 0.08 2.04
N CYS A 147 -5.80 0.13 1.44
CA CYS A 147 -6.15 1.13 0.44
C CYS A 147 -6.00 2.57 0.95
N VAL A 148 -6.64 2.87 2.07
CA VAL A 148 -6.78 4.24 2.57
C VAL A 148 -5.47 4.73 3.17
N TYR A 149 -4.83 3.93 4.02
CA TYR A 149 -3.56 4.28 4.64
C TYR A 149 -2.42 4.23 3.61
N GLY A 150 -2.48 3.34 2.63
CA GLY A 150 -1.58 3.30 1.49
C GLY A 150 -1.62 4.59 0.65
N CYS A 151 -2.81 5.17 0.44
CA CYS A 151 -2.93 6.46 -0.24
C CYS A 151 -2.20 7.58 0.51
N VAL A 152 -2.35 7.64 1.83
CA VAL A 152 -1.60 8.59 2.67
C VAL A 152 -0.11 8.31 2.61
N ALA A 153 0.29 7.04 2.76
CA ALA A 153 1.68 6.61 2.75
C ALA A 153 2.39 7.03 1.46
N SER A 154 1.75 6.85 0.30
CA SER A 154 2.29 7.26 -1.01
C SER A 154 2.59 8.77 -1.13
N ARG A 155 2.11 9.58 -0.18
CA ARG A 155 2.28 11.03 -0.16
C ARG A 155 2.99 11.53 1.10
N ALA A 156 3.21 10.65 2.07
CA ALA A 156 3.62 11.01 3.42
C ALA A 156 5.04 11.60 3.51
N LEU A 157 5.94 11.15 2.63
CA LEU A 157 7.36 11.54 2.59
C LEU A 157 7.73 12.15 1.23
N ASN A 158 8.88 12.82 1.16
CA ASN A 158 9.38 13.40 -0.09
C ASN A 158 10.12 12.36 -0.96
N TYR A 159 9.37 11.39 -1.49
CA TYR A 159 9.91 10.30 -2.30
C TYR A 159 10.65 10.78 -3.55
N SER A 160 10.21 11.86 -4.20
CA SER A 160 10.91 12.45 -5.34
C SER A 160 12.32 12.92 -4.99
N GLN A 161 12.47 13.56 -3.82
CA GLN A 161 13.79 13.99 -3.35
C GLN A 161 14.63 12.79 -2.89
N LEU A 162 14.01 11.78 -2.28
CA LEU A 162 14.70 10.53 -1.94
C LEU A 162 15.27 9.85 -3.19
N ILE A 163 14.45 9.64 -4.22
CA ILE A 163 14.86 9.01 -5.48
C ILE A 163 16.03 9.80 -6.08
N SER A 164 15.93 11.14 -6.14
CA SER A 164 17.00 12.00 -6.65
C SER A 164 18.29 11.91 -5.82
N ALA A 165 18.19 11.83 -4.49
CA ALA A 165 19.36 11.70 -3.62
C ALA A 165 20.06 10.34 -3.81
N VAL A 166 19.28 9.27 -3.97
CA VAL A 166 19.82 7.92 -4.21
C VAL A 166 20.45 7.82 -5.61
N SER A 167 19.77 8.30 -6.65
CA SER A 167 20.28 8.23 -8.02
C SER A 167 21.52 9.10 -8.24
N SER A 168 21.62 10.23 -7.53
CA SER A 168 22.80 11.10 -7.57
C SER A 168 23.98 10.58 -6.75
N THR A 169 23.78 9.59 -5.88
CA THR A 169 24.87 8.96 -5.11
C THR A 169 25.91 8.32 -6.05
N ARG A 170 27.16 8.29 -5.62
CA ARG A 170 28.28 7.76 -6.39
C ARG A 170 28.49 6.28 -6.08
N TRP A 171 28.23 5.41 -7.06
CA TRP A 171 28.33 3.95 -6.92
C TRP A 171 29.60 3.35 -7.58
N ASP A 172 30.40 4.17 -8.27
CA ASP A 172 31.69 3.82 -8.87
C ASP A 172 32.87 4.15 -7.94
N ILE A 173 32.82 3.67 -6.71
CA ILE A 173 33.87 3.92 -5.70
C ILE A 173 34.95 2.84 -5.76
N SER A 174 36.20 3.21 -5.53
CA SER A 174 37.35 2.28 -5.51
C SER A 174 37.62 1.70 -4.12
N GLU A 175 37.11 2.33 -3.06
CA GLU A 175 37.33 1.93 -1.68
C GLU A 175 36.01 1.99 -0.91
N LEU A 176 35.73 0.93 -0.16
CA LEU A 176 34.53 0.84 0.66
C LEU A 176 34.57 1.89 1.77
N GLN A 177 33.54 2.73 1.80
CA GLN A 177 33.37 3.73 2.85
C GLN A 177 32.93 3.06 4.16
N SER A 178 33.37 3.58 5.30
CA SER A 178 32.93 3.08 6.62
C SER A 178 31.60 3.67 7.09
N GLN A 179 31.08 4.68 6.38
CA GLN A 179 29.84 5.38 6.70
C GLN A 179 28.80 5.15 5.61
N HIS A 180 27.53 5.20 6.00
CA HIS A 180 26.40 5.14 5.07
C HIS A 180 26.24 6.46 4.30
N SER A 181 25.59 6.38 3.14
CA SER A 181 25.28 7.51 2.26
C SER A 181 24.30 8.51 2.89
N ALA A 182 24.45 9.79 2.56
CA ALA A 182 23.66 10.88 3.16
C ALA A 182 22.13 10.74 2.96
N TYR A 183 21.66 10.07 1.90
CA TYR A 183 20.22 9.86 1.69
C TYR A 183 19.58 8.98 2.79
N VAL A 184 20.36 8.14 3.47
CA VAL A 184 19.86 7.29 4.56
C VAL A 184 19.43 8.17 5.73
N ASP A 185 20.25 9.15 6.12
CA ASP A 185 19.89 10.09 7.19
C ASP A 185 18.73 11.00 6.76
N PHE A 186 18.69 11.42 5.49
CA PHE A 186 17.54 12.15 4.94
C PHE A 186 16.22 11.37 5.09
N LEU A 187 16.20 10.09 4.70
CA LEU A 187 15.02 9.24 4.82
C LEU A 187 14.60 9.03 6.28
N LEU A 188 15.57 8.76 7.15
CA LEU A 188 15.32 8.59 8.58
C LEU A 188 14.76 9.85 9.22
N GLN A 189 15.27 11.03 8.85
CA GLN A 189 14.74 12.31 9.32
C GLN A 189 13.31 12.53 8.84
N ASP A 190 13.01 12.24 7.58
CA ASP A 190 11.65 12.33 7.02
C ASP A 190 10.68 11.39 7.75
N MET A 191 11.09 10.15 8.03
CA MET A 191 10.31 9.19 8.80
C MET A 191 10.11 9.65 10.26
N GLN A 192 11.14 10.16 10.94
CA GLN A 192 11.01 10.70 12.29
C GLN A 192 10.04 11.88 12.34
N ASN A 193 10.10 12.78 11.35
CA ASN A 193 9.18 13.91 11.25
C ASN A 193 7.75 13.44 11.01
N PHE A 194 7.55 12.42 10.19
CA PHE A 194 6.25 11.78 10.05
C PHE A 194 5.76 11.20 11.38
N GLY A 195 6.61 10.46 12.10
CA GLY A 195 6.29 9.90 13.41
C GLY A 195 5.80 10.94 14.42
N LYS A 196 6.48 12.09 14.51
CA LYS A 196 6.05 13.22 15.36
C LYS A 196 4.69 13.77 14.97
N ARG A 197 4.37 13.82 13.66
CA ARG A 197 3.04 14.25 13.21
C ARG A 197 1.97 13.20 13.53
N LEU A 198 2.30 11.91 13.42
CA LEU A 198 1.39 10.82 13.80
C LEU A 198 1.11 10.80 15.30
N GLU A 199 2.11 11.08 16.14
CA GLU A 199 1.94 11.25 17.60
C GLU A 199 0.98 12.41 17.94
N ARG A 200 1.05 13.53 17.22
CA ARG A 200 0.07 14.63 17.41
C ARG A 200 -1.36 14.22 17.06
N ILE A 201 -1.54 13.30 16.10
CA ILE A 201 -2.87 12.76 15.79
C ILE A 201 -3.34 11.84 16.91
N SER A 202 -2.43 11.06 17.54
CA SER A 202 -2.83 10.18 18.65
C SER A 202 -3.24 10.93 19.92
N GLU A 203 -2.91 12.22 20.02
CA GLU A 203 -3.43 13.13 21.06
C GLU A 203 -4.91 13.51 20.84
N THR A 204 -5.39 13.50 19.59
CA THR A 204 -6.77 13.90 19.26
C THR A 204 -7.71 12.72 19.06
N ILE A 205 -7.21 11.59 18.54
CA ILE A 205 -7.97 10.36 18.34
C ILE A 205 -7.18 9.13 18.82
N PRO A 206 -7.85 8.10 19.37
CA PRO A 206 -7.17 6.88 19.78
C PRO A 206 -6.69 6.10 18.56
N ILE A 207 -5.36 5.92 18.43
CA ILE A 207 -4.75 5.08 17.40
C ILE A 207 -4.31 3.76 18.05
N SER A 208 -4.95 2.66 17.65
CA SER A 208 -4.54 1.33 18.12
C SER A 208 -3.17 0.94 17.54
N LYS A 209 -2.46 0.04 18.24
CA LYS A 209 -1.18 -0.50 17.74
C LYS A 209 -1.31 -1.08 16.34
N GLY A 210 -2.38 -1.84 16.07
CA GLY A 210 -2.62 -2.46 14.75
C GLY A 210 -2.78 -1.42 13.63
N VAL A 211 -3.45 -0.30 13.88
CA VAL A 211 -3.59 0.78 12.90
C VAL A 211 -2.24 1.46 12.64
N SER A 212 -1.50 1.78 13.71
CA SER A 212 -0.15 2.34 13.60
C SER A 212 0.78 1.43 12.79
N THR A 213 0.73 0.11 13.05
CA THR A 213 1.51 -0.89 12.30
C THR A 213 1.21 -0.87 10.80
N ILE A 214 -0.07 -0.80 10.39
CA ILE A 214 -0.43 -0.79 8.95
C ILE A 214 0.01 0.51 8.26
N ILE A 215 -0.10 1.65 8.95
CA ILE A 215 0.37 2.94 8.42
C ILE A 215 1.89 2.89 8.19
N TRP A 216 2.65 2.41 9.18
CA TRP A 216 4.09 2.30 9.08
C TRP A 216 4.54 1.27 8.04
N ASP A 217 3.89 0.10 7.97
CA ASP A 217 4.13 -0.90 6.93
C ASP A 217 3.99 -0.29 5.53
N SER A 218 2.91 0.46 5.28
CA SER A 218 2.67 1.15 4.01
C SER A 218 3.75 2.20 3.69
N ILE A 219 4.20 2.97 4.68
CA ILE A 219 5.26 3.98 4.51
C ILE A 219 6.61 3.33 4.20
N ILE A 220 6.92 2.23 4.89
CA ILE A 220 8.14 1.45 4.66
C ILE A 220 8.12 0.88 3.24
N HIS A 221 6.99 0.32 2.82
CA HIS A 221 6.82 -0.22 1.47
C HIS A 221 7.06 0.85 0.40
N CYS A 222 6.45 2.03 0.54
CA CYS A 222 6.66 3.15 -0.40
C CYS A 222 8.12 3.60 -0.42
N SER A 223 8.75 3.69 0.75
CA SER A 223 10.14 4.13 0.88
C SER A 223 11.11 3.15 0.23
N PHE A 224 10.90 1.84 0.40
CA PHE A 224 11.76 0.83 -0.20
C PHE A 224 11.54 0.69 -1.71
N LYS A 225 10.33 0.93 -2.20
CA LYS A 225 10.06 1.09 -3.64
C LYS A 225 10.80 2.30 -4.22
N ALA A 226 10.73 3.45 -3.55
CA ALA A 226 11.46 4.66 -3.94
C ALA A 226 12.99 4.47 -3.89
N LEU A 227 13.50 3.74 -2.89
CA LEU A 227 14.91 3.41 -2.78
C LEU A 227 15.40 2.57 -3.97
N VAL A 228 14.69 1.49 -4.29
CA VAL A 228 15.02 0.65 -5.46
C VAL A 228 14.89 1.42 -6.77
N GLN A 229 13.87 2.27 -6.90
CA GLN A 229 13.75 3.16 -8.05
C GLN A 229 14.97 4.11 -8.17
N GLY A 230 15.40 4.71 -7.07
CA GLY A 230 16.61 5.55 -7.05
C GLY A 230 17.88 4.79 -7.44
N TYR A 231 18.05 3.55 -6.99
CA TYR A 231 19.18 2.72 -7.42
C TYR A 231 19.15 2.46 -8.92
N SER A 232 17.98 2.15 -9.46
CA SER A 232 17.83 1.89 -10.89
C SER A 232 18.03 3.11 -11.77
N GLU A 233 17.64 4.29 -11.30
CA GLU A 233 17.77 5.54 -12.05
C GLU A 233 19.18 6.16 -11.93
N SER A 234 20.10 5.54 -11.19
CA SER A 234 21.44 6.09 -11.01
C SER A 234 22.24 6.18 -12.31
N GLY A 235 21.94 5.33 -13.31
CA GLY A 235 22.54 5.35 -14.67
C GLY A 235 24.08 5.24 -14.68
N LYS A 236 24.70 4.98 -13.53
CA LYS A 236 26.14 4.99 -13.30
C LYS A 236 26.65 3.56 -13.16
N ARG A 237 27.91 3.35 -13.53
CA ARG A 237 28.61 2.09 -13.22
C ARG A 237 28.57 1.84 -11.73
N CYS A 238 28.22 0.62 -11.34
CA CYS A 238 28.18 0.19 -9.95
C CYS A 238 29.32 -0.82 -9.72
N THR A 239 30.27 -0.45 -8.85
CA THR A 239 31.46 -1.26 -8.51
C THR A 239 31.14 -2.33 -7.47
N GLY A 240 32.06 -3.29 -7.22
CA GLY A 240 31.94 -4.22 -6.10
C GLY A 240 31.76 -3.50 -4.76
N GLU A 241 32.57 -2.47 -4.55
CA GLU A 241 32.60 -1.60 -3.38
C GLU A 241 31.33 -0.75 -3.29
N GLY A 242 30.82 -0.23 -4.41
CA GLY A 242 29.54 0.47 -4.48
C GLY A 242 28.35 -0.41 -4.09
N ARG A 243 28.33 -1.67 -4.53
CA ARG A 243 27.33 -2.66 -4.12
C ARG A 243 27.42 -2.97 -2.63
N ALA A 244 28.64 -3.10 -2.09
CA ALA A 244 28.85 -3.25 -0.64
C ALA A 244 28.38 -2.01 0.14
N LEU A 245 28.54 -0.80 -0.40
CA LEU A 245 27.98 0.42 0.19
C LEU A 245 26.45 0.41 0.19
N MET A 246 25.78 -0.02 -0.88
CA MET A 246 24.31 -0.19 -0.88
C MET A 246 23.84 -1.14 0.22
N GLN A 247 24.58 -2.23 0.47
CA GLN A 247 24.28 -3.16 1.56
C GLN A 247 24.49 -2.53 2.94
N LEU A 248 25.58 -1.80 3.12
CA LEU A 248 25.86 -1.05 4.35
C LEU A 248 24.76 -0.02 4.63
N ASP A 249 24.37 0.75 3.62
CA ASP A 249 23.31 1.75 3.70
C ASP A 249 21.98 1.12 4.15
N LEU A 250 21.58 0.01 3.52
CA LEU A 250 20.38 -0.72 3.90
C LEU A 250 20.47 -1.24 5.33
N GLN A 251 21.61 -1.81 5.73
CA GLN A 251 21.80 -2.31 7.10
C GLN A 251 21.67 -1.18 8.14
N GLN A 252 22.30 -0.03 7.90
CA GLN A 252 22.20 1.13 8.77
C GLN A 252 20.77 1.70 8.82
N LEU A 253 20.11 1.78 7.66
CA LEU A 253 18.72 2.20 7.55
C LEU A 253 17.80 1.30 8.40
N ILE A 254 17.90 -0.03 8.25
CA ILE A 254 17.09 -1.00 9.00
C ILE A 254 17.34 -0.87 10.51
N GLY A 255 18.61 -0.87 10.94
CA GLY A 255 18.94 -0.82 12.37
C GLY A 255 18.46 0.46 13.06
N LYS A 256 18.51 1.61 12.38
CA LYS A 256 17.98 2.87 12.89
C LYS A 256 16.44 2.93 12.78
N LEU A 257 15.84 2.36 11.75
CA LEU A 257 14.40 2.33 11.56
C LEU A 257 13.69 1.51 12.65
N GLU A 258 14.28 0.40 13.12
CA GLU A 258 13.77 -0.39 14.24
C GLU A 258 13.72 0.37 15.59
N GLN A 259 14.33 1.56 15.66
CA GLN A 259 14.24 2.47 16.81
C GLN A 259 13.13 3.53 16.63
N ILE A 260 12.68 3.75 15.40
CA ILE A 260 11.61 4.69 15.06
C ILE A 260 10.26 3.99 15.05
N VAL A 261 10.20 2.74 14.58
CA VAL A 261 8.96 1.97 14.44
C VAL A 261 8.95 0.74 15.35
N ASP A 262 7.79 0.44 15.92
CA ASP A 262 7.57 -0.77 16.73
C ASP A 262 7.15 -1.97 15.85
N ILE A 263 7.94 -2.22 14.79
CA ILE A 263 7.74 -3.34 13.86
C ILE A 263 9.07 -4.10 13.72
N ARG A 264 9.08 -5.38 14.09
CA ARG A 264 10.25 -6.25 13.99
C ARG A 264 9.87 -7.66 13.54
N PRO A 265 10.54 -8.24 12.53
CA PRO A 265 11.55 -7.60 11.66
C PRO A 265 10.93 -6.52 10.76
N ILE A 266 11.74 -5.60 10.23
CA ILE A 266 11.28 -4.57 9.27
C ILE A 266 10.72 -5.24 7.99
N PRO A 267 9.47 -4.92 7.60
CA PRO A 267 8.83 -5.50 6.43
C PRO A 267 9.47 -5.00 5.13
N HIS A 268 9.20 -5.71 4.03
CA HIS A 268 9.66 -5.38 2.67
C HIS A 268 11.18 -5.29 2.44
N LYS A 269 12.04 -5.45 3.46
CA LYS A 269 13.51 -5.36 3.29
C LYS A 269 14.04 -6.31 2.22
N ALA A 270 13.44 -7.49 2.11
CA ALA A 270 13.80 -8.50 1.11
C ALA A 270 13.68 -7.97 -0.32
N PHE A 271 12.76 -7.03 -0.58
CA PHE A 271 12.62 -6.40 -1.89
C PHE A 271 13.88 -5.62 -2.29
N VAL A 272 14.43 -4.82 -1.36
CA VAL A 272 15.66 -4.06 -1.58
C VAL A 272 16.88 -5.00 -1.62
N GLU A 273 16.95 -5.94 -0.67
CA GLU A 273 18.04 -6.93 -0.61
C GLU A 273 18.13 -7.74 -1.91
N ASN A 274 16.99 -8.19 -2.45
CA ASN A 274 16.94 -8.96 -3.69
C ASN A 274 17.37 -8.12 -4.89
N TYR A 275 16.99 -6.83 -4.94
CA TYR A 275 17.47 -5.92 -5.97
C TYR A 275 19.00 -5.78 -5.93
N ILE A 276 19.59 -5.57 -4.75
CA ILE A 276 21.04 -5.46 -4.60
C ILE A 276 21.74 -6.79 -4.95
N LYS A 277 21.16 -7.93 -4.54
CA LYS A 277 21.69 -9.26 -4.87
C LYS A 277 21.64 -9.57 -6.37
N ALA A 278 20.72 -8.95 -7.12
CA ALA A 278 20.60 -9.17 -8.56
C ALA A 278 21.87 -8.76 -9.33
N TYR A 279 22.66 -7.82 -8.80
CA TYR A 279 23.95 -7.44 -9.38
C TYR A 279 25.01 -8.57 -9.37
N TYR A 280 24.77 -9.65 -8.63
CA TYR A 280 25.69 -10.79 -8.54
C TYR A 280 25.19 -12.00 -9.35
N LEU A 281 24.07 -11.85 -10.08
CA LEU A 281 23.55 -12.92 -10.93
C LEU A 281 24.35 -13.00 -12.24
N PRO A 282 24.62 -14.21 -12.75
CA PRO A 282 25.11 -14.38 -14.11
C PRO A 282 24.11 -13.81 -15.13
N GLU A 283 24.59 -13.20 -16.21
CA GLU A 283 23.77 -12.56 -17.25
C GLU A 283 22.67 -13.50 -17.79
N GLY A 284 23.02 -14.77 -18.06
CA GLY A 284 22.07 -15.79 -18.57
C GLY A 284 20.95 -16.18 -17.59
N SER A 285 21.03 -15.78 -16.32
CA SER A 285 20.00 -16.02 -15.31
C SER A 285 19.15 -14.79 -14.99
N LEU A 286 19.53 -13.62 -15.51
CA LEU A 286 18.88 -12.36 -15.18
C LEU A 286 17.48 -12.24 -15.79
N GLU A 287 17.30 -12.66 -17.03
CA GLU A 287 15.99 -12.66 -17.69
C GLU A 287 14.97 -13.52 -16.91
N GLN A 288 15.39 -14.74 -16.56
CA GLN A 288 14.59 -15.65 -15.74
C GLN A 288 14.27 -15.03 -14.37
N TRP A 289 15.23 -14.34 -13.76
CA TRP A 289 15.05 -13.66 -12.48
C TRP A 289 14.03 -12.51 -12.57
N ILE A 290 14.09 -11.68 -13.62
CA ILE A 290 13.14 -10.59 -13.87
C ILE A 290 11.72 -11.16 -14.05
N GLN A 291 11.56 -12.25 -14.80
CA GLN A 291 10.27 -12.92 -14.99
C GLN A 291 9.70 -13.45 -13.67
N GLN A 292 10.55 -13.96 -12.78
CA GLN A 292 10.15 -14.47 -11.46
C GLN A 292 9.85 -13.36 -10.44
N HIS A 293 10.38 -12.15 -10.63
CA HIS A 293 10.21 -11.01 -9.74
C HIS A 293 9.42 -9.88 -10.41
N SER A 294 8.21 -10.18 -10.92
CA SER A 294 7.39 -9.25 -11.71
C SER A 294 7.13 -7.87 -11.07
N VAL A 295 7.13 -7.75 -9.74
CA VAL A 295 7.01 -6.45 -9.02
C VAL A 295 8.28 -5.59 -9.16
N ILE A 296 9.45 -6.23 -9.23
CA ILE A 296 10.72 -5.60 -9.58
C ILE A 296 10.74 -5.34 -11.10
N GLY A 297 10.28 -6.31 -11.90
CA GLY A 297 10.08 -6.18 -13.35
C GLY A 297 9.19 -4.99 -13.75
N ALA A 298 8.21 -4.61 -12.94
CA ALA A 298 7.38 -3.42 -13.17
C ALA A 298 8.12 -2.09 -12.90
N VAL A 299 9.15 -2.10 -12.03
CA VAL A 299 10.09 -0.97 -11.89
C VAL A 299 10.99 -0.90 -13.12
N PHE A 300 11.46 -2.05 -13.62
CA PHE A 300 12.19 -2.15 -14.90
C PHE A 300 11.34 -1.79 -16.13
N GLY A 301 10.04 -2.07 -16.13
CA GLY A 301 9.14 -1.70 -17.23
C GLY A 301 8.88 -0.20 -17.36
N ARG A 302 9.19 0.59 -16.31
CA ARG A 302 9.19 2.07 -16.37
C ARG A 302 10.57 2.66 -16.71
N MET A 303 11.62 1.83 -16.70
CA MET A 303 12.94 2.25 -17.14
C MET A 303 12.98 2.33 -18.66
N LYS A 304 13.67 3.33 -19.20
CA LYS A 304 13.94 3.37 -20.65
C LYS A 304 14.75 2.13 -21.04
N LEU A 305 14.62 1.64 -22.27
CA LEU A 305 15.45 0.54 -22.80
C LEU A 305 16.96 0.82 -22.62
N THR A 306 17.37 2.09 -22.56
CA THR A 306 18.74 2.53 -22.25
C THR A 306 19.15 2.26 -20.80
N GLU A 307 18.25 2.40 -19.83
CA GLU A 307 18.50 2.17 -18.40
C GLU A 307 18.53 0.67 -18.08
N ILE A 308 17.69 -0.13 -18.77
CA ILE A 308 17.81 -1.61 -18.76
C ILE A 308 19.14 -2.02 -19.39
N ALA A 309 19.53 -1.41 -20.52
CA ALA A 309 20.81 -1.66 -21.15
C ALA A 309 22.01 -1.20 -20.28
N GLU A 310 21.86 -0.17 -19.45
CA GLU A 310 22.89 0.30 -18.51
C GLU A 310 22.99 -0.57 -17.26
N PHE A 311 21.86 -1.03 -16.71
CA PHE A 311 21.82 -2.08 -15.69
C PHE A 311 22.49 -3.36 -16.22
N LEU A 312 22.17 -3.76 -17.45
CA LEU A 312 22.85 -4.84 -18.18
C LEU A 312 24.33 -4.54 -18.46
N SER A 313 24.71 -3.28 -18.72
CA SER A 313 26.11 -2.88 -18.96
C SER A 313 26.99 -2.98 -17.73
N CYS A 314 26.41 -2.91 -16.52
CA CYS A 314 27.13 -3.21 -15.29
C CYS A 314 27.55 -4.69 -15.21
N PHE A 315 26.92 -5.59 -15.97
CA PHE A 315 27.34 -7.00 -16.10
C PHE A 315 28.42 -7.20 -17.16
N LEU A 316 28.55 -6.30 -18.14
CA LEU A 316 29.50 -6.43 -19.26
C LEU A 316 30.96 -6.04 -18.91
N HIS A 317 31.19 -5.46 -17.74
CA HIS A 317 32.50 -4.99 -17.29
C HIS A 317 32.98 -5.68 -16.00
N GLU A 318 32.70 -6.98 -15.83
CA GLU A 318 33.62 -7.79 -15.03
C GLU A 318 34.93 -7.90 -15.81
N ASP A 319 35.97 -7.25 -15.29
CA ASP A 319 37.35 -7.44 -15.73
C ASP A 319 37.65 -8.94 -15.76
N VAL A 320 37.79 -9.49 -16.97
CA VAL A 320 38.51 -10.74 -17.18
C VAL A 320 39.89 -10.52 -16.57
N PRO A 321 40.31 -11.28 -15.54
CA PRO A 321 41.69 -11.21 -15.11
C PRO A 321 42.53 -11.66 -16.30
N GLU A 322 43.30 -10.74 -16.89
CA GLU A 322 44.38 -11.09 -17.82
C GLU A 322 45.32 -12.03 -17.07
N TYR A 323 45.13 -13.33 -17.25
CA TYR A 323 46.17 -14.31 -16.97
C TYR A 323 47.33 -13.98 -17.90
N SER A 324 48.29 -13.25 -17.35
CA SER A 324 49.58 -12.98 -17.95
C SER A 324 50.22 -14.32 -18.33
N ILE A 325 50.23 -14.61 -19.62
CA ILE A 325 51.08 -15.64 -20.21
C ILE A 325 52.52 -15.17 -19.95
N ARG A 326 53.14 -15.71 -18.91
CA ARG A 326 54.60 -15.69 -18.77
C ARG A 326 55.14 -17.04 -19.20
N ASN A 327 55.80 -16.99 -20.36
CA ASN A 327 56.68 -18.00 -20.90
C ASN A 327 57.61 -18.59 -19.84
N THR A 328 57.65 -19.92 -19.78
CA THR A 328 58.87 -20.73 -19.75
C THR A 328 58.60 -22.03 -20.47
#